data_AF-A0A942UJM7-F1
#
_entry.id   AF-A0A942UJM7-F1
#
_cell.length_a   1.000
_cell.length_b   1.000
_cell.length_c   1.000
_cell.angle_alpha   90.00
_cell.angle_beta   90.00
_cell.angle_gamma   90.00
#
_symmetry.space_group_name_H-M   'P 1'
#
loop_
_entity.id
_entity.type
_entity.pdbx_description
1 polymer ?
#
loop_
_entity_poly.entity_id
_entity_poly.type
_entity_poly.pdbx_seq_one_letter_code
_entity_poly.pdbx_strand_id
1 'polypeptide(L)' 'MAEKVMVESDQLQVIVDSLNNMNSGELQITVEDGRIVKIIRIENW' A
#
# COMPACT_ATOMS: atom_id res chain seq x y z
N MET A 1 -10.32 -14.79 7.92
CA MET A 1 -10.70 -14.79 6.49
C MET A 1 -10.03 -13.58 5.87
N ALA A 2 -9.23 -13.75 4.81
CA ALA A 2 -8.64 -12.62 4.11
C ALA A 2 -9.66 -12.10 3.09
N GLU A 3 -10.12 -10.87 3.27
CA GLU A 3 -11.05 -10.22 2.35
C GLU A 3 -10.27 -9.62 1.17
N LYS A 4 -10.68 -9.96 -0.05
CA LYS A 4 -9.99 -9.50 -1.27
C LYS A 4 -10.68 -8.23 -1.75
N VAL A 5 -10.02 -7.09 -1.58
CA VAL A 5 -10.54 -5.77 -2.00
C VAL A 5 -10.03 -5.46 -3.41
N MET A 6 -10.92 -5.02 -4.30
CA MET A 6 -10.53 -4.49 -5.61
C MET A 6 -10.12 -3.03 -5.44
N VAL A 7 -8.92 -2.67 -5.89
CA VAL A 7 -8.37 -1.31 -5.86
C VAL A 7 -8.17 -0.81 -7.29
N GLU A 8 -8.31 0.49 -7.51
CA GLU A 8 -8.14 1.09 -8.83
C GLU A 8 -6.68 0.97 -9.34
N SER A 9 -6.50 0.89 -10.66
CA SER A 9 -5.18 0.62 -11.28
C SER A 9 -4.13 1.67 -10.91
N ASP A 10 -4.53 2.94 -10.86
CA ASP A 10 -3.62 4.06 -10.55
C ASP A 10 -3.16 4.02 -9.09
N GLN A 11 -4.05 3.58 -8.19
CA GLN A 11 -3.75 3.38 -6.77
C GLN A 11 -2.80 2.19 -6.56
N LEU A 12 -2.97 1.13 -7.35
CA LEU A 12 -2.07 -0.03 -7.36
C LEU A 12 -0.65 0.34 -7.79
N GLN A 13 -0.50 1.21 -8.80
CA GLN A 13 0.82 1.63 -9.28
C GLN A 13 1.63 2.33 -8.18
N VAL A 14 0.99 3.21 -7.40
CA VAL A 14 1.65 3.92 -6.28
C VAL A 14 2.13 2.95 -5.21
N ILE A 15 1.35 1.89 -4.90
CA ILE A 15 1.75 0.85 -3.96
C ILE A 15 2.96 0.08 -4.52
N VAL A 16 2.89 -0.35 -5.79
CA VAL A 16 3.94 -1.13 -6.45
C VAL A 16 5.24 -0.34 -6.51
N ASP A 17 5.19 0.95 -6.86
CA ASP A 17 6.37 1.82 -6.91
C ASP A 17 6.98 2.03 -5.51
N SER A 18 6.13 2.13 -4.48
CA SER A 18 6.58 2.25 -3.08
C SER A 18 7.27 0.97 -2.60
N LEU A 19 6.75 -0.20 -2.98
CA LEU A 19 7.33 -1.51 -2.65
C LEU A 19 8.62 -1.78 -3.43
N ASN A 20 8.69 -1.43 -4.71
CA ASN A 20 9.88 -1.62 -5.54
C ASN A 20 11.09 -0.83 -5.01
N ASN A 21 10.85 0.29 -4.33
CA ASN A 21 11.89 1.11 -3.70
C ASN A 21 12.16 0.74 -2.23
N MET A 22 11.59 -0.37 -1.73
CA MET A 22 11.80 -0.88 -0.37
C MET A 22 12.70 -2.12 -0.38
N ASN A 23 13.85 -2.02 0.29
CA ASN A 23 14.74 -3.17 0.52
C ASN A 23 14.34 -3.98 1.76
N SER A 24 13.87 -3.31 2.80
CA SER A 24 13.38 -3.91 4.05
C SER A 24 12.40 -2.95 4.74
N GLY A 25 11.49 -3.50 5.56
CA GLY A 25 10.50 -2.72 6.30
C GLY A 25 9.07 -3.12 5.97
N GLU A 26 8.13 -2.27 6.37
CA GLU A 26 6.69 -2.50 6.21
C GLU A 26 6.03 -1.31 5.49
N LEU A 27 5.03 -1.62 4.66
CA LEU A 27 4.18 -0.61 4.02
C LEU A 27 2.80 -0.68 4.66
N GLN A 28 2.38 0.37 5.35
CA GLN A 28 1.05 0.48 5.93
C GLN A 28 0.15 1.30 5.00
N ILE A 29 -0.95 0.69 4.55
CA ILE A 29 -1.92 1.30 3.65
C ILE A 29 -3.24 1.47 4.40
N THR A 30 -3.80 2.67 4.39
CA THR A 30 -5.14 2.96 4.92
C THR A 30 -6.13 3.11 3.78
N VAL A 31 -7.21 2.35 3.85
CA VAL A 31 -8.32 2.36 2.87
C VAL A 31 -9.60 2.81 3.57
N GLU A 32 -10.27 3.81 3.02
CA GLU A 32 -11.57 4.30 3.46
C GLU A 32 -12.53 4.33 2.26
N ASP A 33 -13.75 3.81 2.43
CA ASP A 33 -14.77 3.71 1.37
C ASP A 33 -14.25 3.12 0.05
N GLY A 34 -13.36 2.11 0.13
CA GLY A 34 -12.75 1.46 -1.03
C GLY A 34 -11.65 2.25 -1.72
N ARG A 35 -11.23 3.40 -1.17
CA ARG A 35 -10.16 4.25 -1.73
C ARG A 35 -8.96 4.28 -0.79
N ILE A 36 -7.77 4.25 -1.37
CA ILE A 36 -6.53 4.48 -0.61
C ILE A 36 -6.45 5.95 -0.22
N VAL A 37 -6.41 6.23 1.08
CA VAL A 37 -6.29 7.59 1.62
C VAL A 37 -4.92 7.86 2.23
N LYS A 38 -4.14 6.82 2.54
CA LYS A 38 -2.81 6.98 3.13
C LYS A 38 -1.90 5.78 2.83
N ILE A 39 -0.63 6.07 2.58
CA ILE A 39 0.45 5.09 2.48
C ILE A 39 1.59 5.57 3.38
N ILE A 40 2.07 4.72 4.29
CA ILE A 40 3.17 4.98 5.21
C ILE A 40 4.23 3.91 5.00
N ARG A 41 5.49 4.34 4.87
CA ARG A 41 6.65 3.45 4.89
C ARG A 41 7.23 3.42 6.30
N ILE A 42 7.39 2.23 6.84
CA ILE A 42 8.01 1.98 8.14
C ILE A 42 9.31 1.23 7.87
N GLU A 43 10.44 1.91 8.05
CA GLU A 43 11.76 1.31 7.89
C GLU A 43 12.25 0.80 9.25
N ASN A 44 12.63 -0.47 9.32
CA ASN A 44 13.36 -1.00 10.46
C ASN A 44 14.86 -0.79 10.19
N TRP A 45 15.48 0.04 11.02
CA TRP A 45 16.90 0.37 11.04
C TRP A 45 17.67 -0.57 11.97
#